data_AF-A0A4W5KT05-F1
#
_entry.id   AF-A0A4W5KT05-F1
#
_cell.length_a   1.000
_cell.length_b   1.000
_cell.length_c   1.000
_cell.angle_alpha   90.00
_cell.angle_beta   90.00
_cell.angle_gamma   90.00
#
_symmetry.space_group_name_H-M   'P 1'
#
loop_
_entity.id
_entity.type
_entity.pdbx_description
1 polymer ?
#
loop_
_entity_poly.entity_id
_entity_poly.type
_entity_poly.pdbx_seq_one_letter_code
_entity_poly.pdbx_strand_id
1 'polypeptide(L)'
;MLDRLDRVQDTDGLPRVQMSSPDRLFSELEADSSLLCTWTGELFLELHNGTYTTQAQIKLGNRQCETLLHDVEVASSLALCLDKTFQYPSQPLQVLWRLLLLNQFHDVIPGSCIEMVVEDALRYYQGI
;
A
#
# COMPACT_ATOMS: atom_id res chain seq x y z
N MET A 1 23.82 13.19 -10.51
CA MET A 1 23.29 11.99 -11.21
C MET A 1 22.57 12.37 -12.49
N LEU A 2 21.71 13.40 -12.50
CA LEU A 2 21.04 13.87 -13.72
C LEU A 2 22.03 14.38 -14.79
N ASP A 3 23.02 15.22 -14.42
CA ASP A 3 24.05 15.67 -15.38
C ASP A 3 24.91 14.53 -15.96
N ARG A 4 24.93 13.37 -15.30
CA ARG A 4 25.62 12.19 -15.84
C ARG A 4 24.80 11.58 -16.96
N LEU A 5 23.47 11.64 -16.87
CA LEU A 5 22.57 11.12 -17.89
C LEU A 5 22.78 11.82 -19.23
N ASP A 6 22.92 13.15 -19.23
CA ASP A 6 23.19 13.93 -20.45
C ASP A 6 24.48 13.49 -21.13
N ARG A 7 25.49 13.14 -20.31
CA ARG A 7 26.78 12.66 -20.81
C ARG A 7 26.67 11.26 -21.39
N VAL A 8 25.91 10.35 -20.76
CA VAL A 8 25.81 8.94 -21.16
C VAL A 8 24.67 8.63 -22.14
N GLN A 9 23.91 9.64 -22.60
CA GLN A 9 22.77 9.47 -23.49
C GLN A 9 23.13 8.67 -24.76
N ASP A 10 24.28 8.98 -25.37
CA ASP A 10 24.81 8.32 -26.57
C ASP A 10 26.35 8.32 -26.52
N THR A 11 26.93 7.73 -25.47
CA THR A 11 28.39 7.54 -25.38
C THR A 11 28.79 6.21 -26.00
N ASP A 12 29.81 6.23 -26.87
CA ASP A 12 30.38 5.02 -27.46
C ASP A 12 30.77 3.98 -26.41
N GLY A 13 30.33 2.73 -26.62
CA GLY A 13 30.57 1.61 -25.71
C GLY A 13 29.54 1.46 -24.59
N LEU A 14 28.55 2.34 -24.49
CA LEU A 14 27.42 2.22 -23.55
C LEU A 14 26.09 2.02 -24.30
N PRO A 15 25.08 1.40 -23.66
CA PRO A 15 23.71 1.44 -24.17
C PRO A 15 23.21 2.89 -24.26
N ARG A 16 22.38 3.18 -25.26
CA ARG A 16 21.68 4.47 -25.34
C ARG A 16 20.68 4.58 -24.19
N VAL A 17 20.67 5.73 -23.54
CA VAL A 17 19.80 5.99 -22.37
C VAL A 17 18.91 7.18 -22.66
N GLN A 18 17.65 7.08 -22.26
CA GLN A 18 16.66 8.16 -22.42
C GLN A 18 15.91 8.37 -21.09
N MET A 19 15.75 9.63 -20.65
CA MET A 19 14.78 9.94 -19.60
C MET A 19 13.37 9.67 -20.11
N SER A 20 12.60 8.93 -19.32
CA SER A 20 11.25 8.53 -19.70
C SER A 20 10.35 8.41 -18.46
N SER A 21 9.09 8.06 -18.69
CA SER A 21 8.12 7.71 -17.64
C SER A 21 7.85 6.21 -17.62
N PRO A 22 7.35 5.67 -16.49
CA PRO A 22 6.86 4.30 -16.43
C PRO A 22 5.82 3.99 -17.52
N ASP A 23 4.87 4.90 -17.78
CA ASP A 23 3.81 4.68 -18.77
C ASP A 23 4.36 4.43 -20.17
N ARG A 24 5.35 5.22 -20.58
CA ARG A 24 5.98 5.06 -21.89
C ARG A 24 6.76 3.75 -21.99
N LEU A 25 7.52 3.39 -20.94
CA LEU A 25 8.23 2.12 -20.88
C LEU A 25 7.28 0.94 -21.03
N PHE A 26 6.19 0.90 -20.25
CA PHE A 26 5.24 -0.21 -20.29
C PHE A 26 4.47 -0.28 -21.62
N SER A 27 4.14 0.88 -22.22
CA SER A 27 3.52 0.93 -23.55
C SER A 27 4.42 0.35 -24.65
N GLU A 28 5.73 0.60 -24.57
CA GLU A 28 6.71 0.05 -25.51
C GLU A 28 6.91 -1.46 -25.30
N LEU A 29 6.97 -1.92 -24.04
CA LEU A 29 7.13 -3.34 -23.69
C LEU A 29 5.92 -4.21 -24.04
N GLU A 30 4.72 -3.63 -24.16
CA GLU A 30 3.50 -4.37 -24.49
C GLU A 30 3.59 -5.09 -25.85
N ALA A 31 4.30 -4.49 -26.81
CA ALA A 31 4.56 -5.09 -28.12
C ALA A 31 5.32 -6.42 -28.02
N ASP A 32 6.17 -6.57 -26.99
CA ASP A 32 6.99 -7.75 -26.74
C ASP A 32 6.40 -8.66 -25.65
N SER A 33 5.16 -8.42 -25.21
CA SER A 33 4.50 -9.16 -24.11
C SER A 33 4.52 -10.68 -24.31
N SER A 34 4.43 -11.16 -25.54
CA SER A 34 4.49 -12.60 -25.88
C SER A 34 5.86 -13.26 -25.62
N LEU A 35 6.92 -12.46 -25.46
CA LEU A 35 8.27 -12.91 -25.21
C LEU A 35 8.62 -12.95 -23.71
N LEU A 36 7.74 -12.43 -22.85
CA LEU A 36 7.98 -12.32 -21.42
C LEU A 36 7.71 -13.63 -20.67
N CYS A 37 8.48 -13.87 -19.62
CA CYS A 37 8.27 -15.00 -18.72
C CYS A 37 6.98 -14.85 -17.91
N THR A 38 6.30 -15.98 -17.65
CA THR A 38 5.14 -16.01 -16.73
C THR A 38 5.58 -16.44 -15.33
N TRP A 39 5.16 -15.68 -14.31
CA TRP A 39 5.22 -16.08 -12.91
C TRP A 39 3.82 -16.44 -12.41
N THR A 40 3.68 -17.62 -11.79
CA THR A 40 2.38 -18.10 -11.28
C THR A 40 2.43 -18.24 -9.77
N GLY A 41 1.54 -17.54 -9.08
CA GLY A 41 1.43 -17.57 -7.61
C GLY A 41 2.05 -16.34 -6.95
N GLU A 42 2.41 -16.47 -5.68
CA GLU A 42 3.01 -15.40 -4.89
C GLU A 42 4.46 -15.14 -5.30
N LEU A 43 4.85 -13.87 -5.38
CA LEU A 43 6.25 -13.46 -5.45
C LEU A 43 6.81 -13.47 -4.02
N PHE A 44 7.11 -14.66 -3.51
CA PHE A 44 7.62 -14.82 -2.15
C PHE A 44 8.99 -14.14 -2.01
N LEU A 45 9.08 -13.16 -1.10
CA LEU A 45 10.33 -12.50 -0.76
C LEU A 45 11.00 -13.26 0.39
N GLU A 46 12.11 -13.93 0.13
CA GLU A 46 12.86 -14.72 1.12
C GLU A 46 13.53 -13.86 2.22
N LEU A 47 13.46 -12.53 2.09
CA LEU A 47 14.05 -11.55 3.00
C LEU A 47 13.02 -10.96 3.96
N HIS A 48 13.49 -10.39 5.07
CA HIS A 48 12.66 -9.65 6.04
C HIS A 48 11.52 -10.44 6.70
N ASN A 49 11.58 -11.78 6.76
CA ASN A 49 10.54 -12.62 7.37
C ASN A 49 10.25 -12.31 8.86
N GLY A 50 11.19 -11.67 9.58
CA GLY A 50 10.96 -11.20 10.95
C GLY A 50 9.86 -10.14 11.06
N THR A 51 9.53 -9.47 9.96
CA THR A 51 8.46 -8.46 9.91
C THR A 51 7.05 -9.05 10.11
N TYR A 52 6.87 -10.36 9.87
CA TYR A 52 5.60 -11.02 10.12
C TYR A 52 5.28 -11.15 11.62
N THR A 53 6.30 -11.19 12.49
CA THR A 53 6.12 -11.48 13.92
C THR A 53 6.45 -10.31 14.84
N THR A 54 7.34 -9.40 14.44
CA THR A 54 7.68 -8.20 15.23
C THR A 54 6.47 -7.28 15.43
N GLN A 55 6.47 -6.45 16.48
CA GLN A 55 5.39 -5.48 16.76
C GLN A 55 3.97 -6.09 16.72
N ALA A 56 3.75 -7.17 17.48
CA ALA A 56 2.47 -7.89 17.50
C ALA A 56 1.26 -7.01 17.85
N GLN A 57 1.43 -5.97 18.67
CA GLN A 57 0.35 -5.03 18.99
C GLN A 57 -0.12 -4.22 17.78
N ILE A 58 0.79 -3.85 16.88
CA ILE A 58 0.44 -3.17 15.62
C ILE A 58 -0.43 -4.08 14.76
N LYS A 59 -0.05 -5.35 14.63
CA LYS A 59 -0.77 -6.35 13.84
C LYS A 59 -2.16 -6.65 14.42
N LEU A 60 -2.26 -6.74 15.75
CA LEU A 60 -3.52 -6.91 16.45
C LEU A 60 -4.44 -5.70 16.24
N GLY A 61 -3.93 -4.49 16.47
CA GLY A 61 -4.69 -3.24 16.28
C GLY A 61 -5.19 -3.10 14.84
N ASN A 62 -4.32 -3.32 13.86
CA ASN A 62 -4.70 -3.32 12.44
C ASN A 62 -5.85 -4.29 12.16
N ARG A 63 -5.73 -5.55 12.62
CA ARG A 63 -6.74 -6.57 12.37
C ARG A 63 -8.09 -6.23 13.02
N GLN A 64 -8.06 -5.67 14.22
CA GLN A 64 -9.27 -5.24 14.93
C GLN A 64 -9.96 -4.09 14.19
N CYS A 65 -9.19 -3.07 13.78
CA CYS A 65 -9.72 -1.94 13.02
C CYS A 65 -10.25 -2.34 11.64
N GLU A 66 -9.56 -3.23 10.91
CA GLU A 66 -10.07 -3.81 9.65
C GLU A 66 -11.44 -4.45 9.83
N THR A 67 -11.57 -5.29 10.87
CA THR A 67 -12.82 -6.00 11.17
C THR A 67 -13.91 -5.02 11.56
N LEU A 68 -13.60 -4.05 12.43
CA LEU A 68 -14.58 -3.07 12.90
C LEU A 68 -15.09 -2.19 11.76
N LEU A 69 -14.19 -1.68 10.90
CA LEU A 69 -14.58 -0.86 9.76
C LEU A 69 -15.43 -1.63 8.76
N HIS A 70 -15.05 -2.87 8.45
CA HIS A 70 -15.86 -3.77 7.65
C HIS A 70 -17.27 -3.93 8.23
N ASP A 71 -17.38 -4.25 9.52
CA ASP A 71 -18.65 -4.51 10.18
C ASP A 71 -19.56 -3.28 10.23
N VAL A 72 -18.98 -2.09 10.49
CA VAL A 72 -19.72 -0.82 10.46
C VAL A 72 -20.24 -0.54 9.05
N GLU A 73 -19.47 -0.79 8.00
CA GLU A 73 -19.94 -0.59 6.62
C GLU A 73 -21.06 -1.56 6.25
N VAL A 74 -20.94 -2.84 6.62
CA VAL A 74 -21.98 -3.84 6.39
C VAL A 74 -23.26 -3.46 7.13
N ALA A 75 -23.17 -3.12 8.42
CA ALA A 75 -24.32 -2.72 9.22
C ALA A 75 -24.97 -1.43 8.70
N SER A 76 -24.16 -0.43 8.34
CA SER A 76 -24.64 0.85 7.80
C SER A 76 -25.32 0.66 6.44
N SER A 77 -24.80 -0.26 5.61
CA SER A 77 -25.40 -0.59 4.32
C SER A 77 -26.74 -1.31 4.50
N LEU A 78 -26.83 -2.23 5.46
CA LEU A 78 -28.09 -2.89 5.79
C LEU A 78 -29.13 -1.89 6.32
N ALA A 79 -28.73 -0.97 7.21
CA ALA A 79 -29.60 0.07 7.73
C ALA A 79 -30.14 0.97 6.60
N LEU A 80 -29.29 1.37 5.65
CA LEU A 80 -29.70 2.15 4.48
C LEU A 80 -30.73 1.41 3.61
N CYS A 81 -30.60 0.09 3.46
CA CYS A 81 -31.57 -0.73 2.72
C CYS A 81 -32.92 -0.84 3.43
N LEU A 82 -32.93 -0.89 4.76
CA LEU A 82 -34.14 -1.07 5.57
C LEU A 82 -34.88 0.26 5.81
N ASP A 83 -34.14 1.37 5.92
CA ASP A 83 -34.69 2.69 6.21
C ASP A 83 -34.09 3.75 5.27
N LYS A 84 -34.90 4.28 4.36
CA LYS A 84 -34.50 5.32 3.41
C LYS A 84 -34.19 6.67 4.06
N THR A 85 -34.54 6.86 5.33
CA THR A 85 -34.22 8.06 6.10
C THR A 85 -32.86 7.98 6.78
N PHE A 86 -32.32 6.75 6.95
CA PHE A 86 -30.99 6.52 7.48
C PHE A 86 -29.93 7.13 6.55
N GLN A 87 -28.98 7.87 7.13
CA GLN A 87 -27.88 8.50 6.41
C GLN A 87 -26.62 7.68 6.61
N TYR A 88 -26.09 7.11 5.53
CA TYR A 88 -24.85 6.36 5.58
C TYR A 88 -23.68 7.29 5.98
N PRO A 89 -22.85 6.91 6.98
CA PRO A 89 -21.81 7.77 7.54
C PRO A 89 -20.55 7.83 6.66
N SER A 90 -20.72 8.26 5.40
CA SER A 90 -19.66 8.27 4.37
C SER A 90 -18.42 9.04 4.81
N GLN A 91 -18.61 10.25 5.36
CA GLN A 91 -17.52 11.15 5.69
C GLN A 91 -16.70 10.65 6.90
N PRO A 92 -17.32 10.27 8.04
CA PRO A 92 -16.59 9.63 9.13
C PRO A 92 -15.84 8.37 8.69
N LEU A 93 -16.49 7.47 7.94
CA LEU A 93 -15.85 6.24 7.48
C LEU A 93 -14.64 6.50 6.59
N GLN A 94 -14.72 7.47 5.67
CA GLN A 94 -13.58 7.85 4.85
C GLN A 94 -12.38 8.31 5.69
N VAL A 95 -12.61 9.07 6.77
CA VAL A 95 -11.54 9.51 7.66
C VAL A 95 -10.91 8.32 8.39
N LEU A 96 -11.73 7.41 8.91
CA LEU A 96 -11.24 6.23 9.63
C LEU A 96 -10.47 5.27 8.71
N TRP A 97 -10.95 5.03 7.49
CA TRP A 97 -10.23 4.25 6.49
C TRP A 97 -8.88 4.86 6.12
N ARG A 98 -8.82 6.18 5.92
CA ARG A 98 -7.55 6.87 5.66
C ARG A 98 -6.58 6.71 6.83
N LEU A 99 -7.07 6.75 8.06
CA LEU A 99 -6.25 6.55 9.26
C LEU A 99 -5.74 5.11 9.36
N LEU A 100 -6.58 4.10 9.08
CA LEU A 100 -6.16 2.70 9.02
C LEU A 100 -5.10 2.50 7.93
N LEU A 101 -5.35 2.97 6.71
CA LEU A 101 -4.45 2.79 5.57
C LEU A 101 -3.12 3.52 5.76
N LEU A 102 -3.10 4.64 6.48
CA LEU A 102 -1.85 5.30 6.88
C LEU A 102 -0.97 4.35 7.72
N ASN A 103 -1.58 3.61 8.65
CA ASN A 103 -0.88 2.61 9.46
C ASN A 103 -0.49 1.34 8.70
N GLN A 104 -1.04 1.12 7.50
CA GLN A 104 -0.70 -0.01 6.63
C GLN A 104 0.51 0.26 5.71
N PHE A 105 1.22 1.37 5.92
CA PHE A 105 2.45 1.65 5.22
C PHE A 105 3.48 0.52 5.44
N HIS A 106 4.28 0.22 4.40
CA HIS A 106 5.15 -0.97 4.36
C HIS A 106 6.26 -1.02 5.42
N ASP A 107 6.53 0.07 6.12
CA ASP A 107 7.42 0.02 7.30
C ASP A 107 6.64 -0.03 8.63
N VAL A 108 5.42 0.50 8.65
CA VAL A 108 4.60 0.61 9.85
C VAL A 108 3.95 -0.73 10.19
N ILE A 109 3.12 -1.29 9.31
CA ILE A 109 2.44 -2.57 9.58
C ILE A 109 3.41 -3.74 9.76
N PRO A 110 4.53 -3.83 9.02
CA PRO A 110 5.49 -4.89 9.22
C PRO A 110 6.33 -4.66 10.48
N GLY A 111 6.32 -3.46 11.05
CA GLY A 111 6.93 -3.15 12.35
C GLY A 111 8.44 -2.96 12.28
N SER A 112 8.92 -2.33 11.21
CA SER A 112 10.33 -1.99 10.96
C SER A 112 10.68 -0.53 11.29
N CYS A 113 9.74 0.24 11.86
CA CYS A 113 9.99 1.62 12.29
C CYS A 113 10.65 1.75 13.67
N ILE A 114 11.09 2.97 13.99
CA ILE A 114 11.51 3.36 15.34
C ILE A 114 10.31 3.44 16.30
N GLU A 115 10.60 3.41 17.61
CA GLU A 115 9.61 3.41 18.70
C GLU A 115 8.57 4.54 18.58
N MET A 116 9.00 5.77 18.26
CA MET A 116 8.08 6.91 18.11
C MET A 116 6.95 6.65 17.09
N VAL A 117 7.25 5.99 15.98
CA VAL A 117 6.26 5.68 14.95
C VAL A 117 5.31 4.58 15.43
N VAL A 118 5.82 3.62 16.21
CA VAL A 118 4.99 2.58 16.82
C VAL A 118 4.00 3.19 17.82
N GLU A 119 4.45 4.14 18.64
CA GLU A 119 3.60 4.86 19.60
C GLU A 119 2.51 5.69 18.89
N ASP A 120 2.84 6.38 17.80
CA ASP A 120 1.87 7.10 16.98
C ASP A 120 0.83 6.13 16.38
N ALA A 121 1.28 5.03 15.77
CA ALA A 121 0.39 4.06 15.15
C ALA A 121 -0.58 3.43 16.16
N LEU A 122 -0.10 3.06 17.35
CA LEU A 122 -0.94 2.54 18.43
C LEU A 122 -1.99 3.55 18.90
N ARG A 123 -1.64 4.85 18.97
CA ARG A 123 -2.60 5.91 19.27
C ARG A 123 -3.65 6.08 18.18
N TYR A 124 -3.27 5.93 16.91
CA TYR A 124 -4.22 6.01 15.80
C TYR A 124 -5.24 4.86 15.83
N TYR A 125 -4.83 3.64 16.18
CA TYR A 125 -5.80 2.54 16.33
C TYR A 125 -6.83 2.80 17.43
N GLN A 126 -6.48 3.51 18.50
CA GLN A 126 -7.45 3.88 19.54
C GLN A 126 -8.47 4.93 19.08
N GLY A 127 -8.15 5.67 18.01
CA GLY A 127 -9.04 6.66 17.40
C GLY A 127 -9.97 6.10 16.33
N ILE A 128 -9.84 4.80 16.01
CA ILE A 128 -10.69 4.06 15.05
C ILE A 128 -11.68 3.21 15.84
#